data_AF-A0A3M1FUV1-F1
#
_entry.id   AF-A0A3M1FUV1-F1
#
_cell.length_a   1.000
_cell.length_b   1.000
_cell.length_c   1.000
_cell.angle_alpha   90.00
_cell.angle_beta   90.00
_cell.angle_gamma   90.00
#
_symmetry.space_group_name_H-M   'P 1'
#
loop_
_entity.id
_entity.type
_entity.pdbx_description
1 polymer ?
#
loop_
_entity_poly.entity_id
_entity_poly.type
_entity_poly.pdbx_seq_one_letter_code
_entity_poly.pdbx_strand_id
1 'polypeptide(L)'
;MLICERCGVSFLWTVEEQKRAKAGQTPSHCPGCRHLLPPPGWERGVVKWYNPRKKYGFIARQKGPELFAHRSRFAAPCRLAPGDLVEF
;
A
#
# COMPACT_ATOMS: atom_id res chain seq x y z
N MET A 1 2.02 -7.34 -27.44
CA MET A 1 0.85 -6.84 -26.68
C MET A 1 1.07 -7.24 -25.23
N LEU A 2 1.15 -6.30 -24.29
CA LEU A 2 1.40 -6.62 -22.87
C LEU A 2 0.07 -6.77 -22.12
N ILE A 3 0.04 -7.67 -21.15
CA ILE A 3 -1.12 -7.91 -20.28
C ILE A 3 -0.72 -7.53 -18.86
N CYS A 4 -1.57 -6.77 -18.19
CA CYS A 4 -1.35 -6.40 -16.79
C CYS A 4 -1.62 -7.59 -15.87
N GLU A 5 -0.65 -8.00 -15.05
CA GLU A 5 -0.81 -9.10 -14.08
C GLU A 5 -1.81 -8.79 -12.95
N ARG A 6 -2.23 -7.52 -12.81
CA ARG A 6 -3.15 -7.07 -11.76
C ARG A 6 -4.60 -7.04 -12.22
N CYS A 7 -4.88 -6.43 -13.36
CA CYS A 7 -6.24 -6.22 -13.85
C CYS A 7 -6.58 -7.00 -15.12
N GLY A 8 -5.61 -7.72 -15.71
CA GLY A 8 -5.80 -8.50 -16.92
C GLY A 8 -6.01 -7.69 -18.20
N VAL A 9 -5.97 -6.35 -18.11
CA VAL A 9 -6.15 -5.49 -19.29
C VAL A 9 -4.94 -5.58 -20.21
N SER A 10 -5.20 -5.68 -21.51
CA SER A 10 -4.17 -5.49 -22.53
C SER A 10 -3.83 -4.01 -22.62
N PHE A 11 -2.54 -3.65 -22.53
CA PHE A 11 -2.11 -2.26 -22.61
C PHE A 11 -0.94 -2.09 -23.58
N LEU A 12 -0.79 -0.85 -24.05
CA LEU A 12 0.32 -0.44 -24.90
C LEU A 12 1.45 0.12 -24.02
N TRP A 13 2.65 -0.37 -24.25
CA TRP A 13 3.88 0.17 -23.67
C TRP A 13 4.48 1.13 -24.68
N THR A 14 4.43 2.43 -24.39
CA THR A 14 4.76 3.45 -25.38
C THR A 14 6.27 3.49 -25.65
N VAL A 15 6.67 3.98 -26.82
CA VAL A 15 8.09 4.05 -27.20
C VAL A 15 8.86 4.99 -26.26
N GLU A 16 8.22 6.05 -25.75
CA GLU A 16 8.80 6.95 -24.75
C GLU A 16 9.11 6.22 -23.43
N GLU A 17 8.20 5.33 -22.99
CA GLU A 17 8.42 4.51 -21.79
C GLU A 17 9.53 3.49 -22.00
N GLN A 18 9.62 2.89 -23.18
CA GLN A 18 10.69 1.95 -23.54
C GLN A 18 12.06 2.63 -23.51
N LYS A 19 12.17 3.85 -24.04
CA LYS A 19 13.44 4.62 -24.03
C LYS A 19 13.86 5.06 -22.62
N ARG A 20 12.89 5.29 -21.72
CA ARG A 20 13.15 5.67 -20.32
C ARG A 20 13.45 4.48 -19.42
N ALA A 21 12.96 3.29 -19.77
CA ALA A 21 13.21 2.07 -19.02
C ALA A 21 14.68 1.64 -19.17
N LYS A 22 15.26 1.09 -18.09
CA LYS A 22 16.59 0.47 -18.16
C LYS A 22 16.51 -0.81 -19.01
N ALA A 23 17.61 -1.15 -19.67
CA ALA A 23 17.72 -2.38 -20.46
C ALA A 23 17.28 -3.60 -19.65
N GLY A 24 16.21 -4.27 -20.10
CA GLY A 24 15.62 -5.44 -19.43
C GLY A 24 14.45 -5.19 -18.49
N GLN A 25 14.04 -3.93 -18.26
CA GLN A 25 12.90 -3.61 -17.39
C GLN A 25 11.61 -3.43 -18.20
N THR A 26 10.83 -4.51 -18.35
CA THR A 26 9.47 -4.47 -18.91
C THR A 26 8.45 -4.20 -17.81
N PRO A 27 7.42 -3.36 -18.04
CA PRO A 27 6.36 -3.14 -17.06
C PRO A 27 5.44 -4.37 -16.97
N SER A 28 5.25 -4.90 -15.76
CA SER A 28 4.29 -5.97 -15.44
C SER A 28 2.86 -5.45 -15.22
N HIS A 29 2.71 -4.13 -15.08
CA HIS A 29 1.43 -3.46 -14.80
C HIS A 29 1.14 -2.37 -15.82
N CYS A 30 -0.12 -2.19 -16.18
CA CYS A 30 -0.56 -1.11 -17.06
C CYS A 30 -0.38 0.27 -16.39
N PRO A 31 -0.36 1.37 -17.15
CA PRO A 31 -0.22 2.73 -16.62
C PRO A 31 -1.25 3.06 -15.53
N GLY A 32 -2.49 2.60 -15.72
CA GLY A 32 -3.56 2.77 -14.73
C GLY A 32 -3.26 2.05 -13.42
N CYS A 33 -2.91 0.77 -13.47
CA CYS A 33 -2.54 0.02 -12.26
C CYS A 33 -1.30 0.62 -11.60
N ARG A 34 -0.26 0.97 -12.35
CA ARG A 34 0.93 1.59 -11.78
C ARG A 34 0.63 2.90 -11.02
N HIS A 35 -0.32 3.69 -11.49
CA HIS A 35 -0.72 4.93 -10.80
C HIS A 35 -1.69 4.71 -9.63
N LEU A 36 -2.53 3.68 -9.69
CA LEU A 36 -3.53 3.38 -8.66
C LEU A 36 -3.01 2.44 -7.56
N LEU A 37 -1.92 1.74 -7.82
CA LEU A 37 -1.34 0.80 -6.87
C LEU A 37 -0.70 1.59 -5.72
N PRO A 38 -1.07 1.29 -4.46
CA PRO A 38 -0.28 1.76 -3.34
C PRO A 38 1.15 1.18 -3.48
N PRO A 39 2.17 1.86 -2.93
CA PRO A 39 3.54 1.40 -3.08
C PRO A 39 3.67 -0.05 -2.58
N PRO A 40 4.47 -0.90 -3.25
CA PRO A 40 4.64 -2.28 -2.83
C PRO A 40 5.16 -2.32 -1.39
N GLY A 41 4.44 -3.04 -0.52
CA GLY A 41 4.72 -3.13 0.91
C GLY A 41 3.71 -2.42 1.82
N TRP A 42 2.80 -1.62 1.26
CA TRP A 42 1.72 -1.00 2.03
C TRP A 42 0.57 -2.00 2.23
N GLU A 43 0.25 -2.26 3.48
CA GLU A 43 -0.87 -3.08 3.89
C GLU A 43 -1.91 -2.24 4.63
N ARG A 44 -3.17 -2.66 4.52
CA ARG A 44 -4.29 -2.06 5.25
C ARG A 44 -4.61 -2.89 6.48
N GLY A 45 -4.80 -2.20 7.59
CA GLY A 45 -5.34 -2.78 8.81
C GLY A 45 -6.42 -1.91 9.42
N VAL A 46 -7.11 -2.47 10.41
CA VAL A 46 -8.11 -1.76 11.21
C VAL A 46 -7.59 -1.63 12.62
N VAL A 47 -7.67 -0.44 13.20
CA VAL A 47 -7.30 -0.24 14.61
C VAL A 47 -8.30 -0.99 15.48
N LYS A 48 -7.87 -2.09 16.11
CA LYS A 48 -8.75 -2.88 16.98
C LYS A 48 -9.08 -2.08 18.24
N TRP A 49 -8.06 -1.46 18.82
CA TRP A 49 -8.20 -0.53 19.93
C TRP A 49 -6.91 0.27 20.09
N TYR A 50 -7.04 1.49 20.61
CA TYR A 50 -5.92 2.36 20.90
C TYR A 50 -6.16 3.12 22.19
N ASN A 51 -5.15 3.17 23.06
CA ASN A 51 -5.23 3.95 24.29
C ASN A 51 -4.46 5.28 24.12
N PRO A 52 -5.15 6.41 23.95
CA PRO A 52 -4.51 7.70 23.72
C PRO A 52 -3.71 8.20 24.94
N ARG A 53 -4.06 7.79 26.17
CA ARG A 53 -3.32 8.16 27.38
C ARG A 53 -1.98 7.43 27.44
N LYS A 54 -1.99 6.11 27.17
CA LYS A 54 -0.77 5.29 27.20
C LYS A 54 0.01 5.30 25.87
N LYS A 55 -0.54 5.87 24.80
CA LYS A 55 0.08 6.06 23.48
C LYS A 55 0.47 4.74 22.76
N TYR A 56 -0.24 3.66 23.06
CA TYR A 56 -0.09 2.37 22.38
C TYR A 56 -1.46 1.74 22.08
N GLY A 57 -1.48 0.80 21.13
CA GLY A 57 -2.64 0.04 20.74
C GLY A 57 -2.27 -1.15 19.85
N PHE A 58 -3.28 -1.75 19.25
CA PHE A 58 -3.13 -2.87 18.32
C PHE A 58 -3.94 -2.64 17.06
N ILE A 59 -3.35 -3.01 15.93
CA ILE A 59 -3.97 -2.96 14.61
C ILE A 59 -4.20 -4.41 14.16
N ALA A 60 -5.44 -4.71 13.80
CA ALA A 60 -5.80 -5.96 13.15
C ALA A 60 -5.44 -5.87 11.66
N ARG A 61 -4.54 -6.75 11.21
CA ARG A 61 -4.20 -6.89 9.78
C ARG A 61 -5.27 -7.72 9.09
N GLN A 62 -5.42 -7.55 7.78
CA GLN A 62 -6.28 -8.45 7.00
C GLN A 62 -5.73 -9.88 6.92
N LYS A 63 -4.40 -10.03 6.90
CA LYS A 63 -3.74 -11.34 6.89
C LYS A 63 -2.63 -11.37 7.96
N GLY A 64 -2.75 -12.30 8.90
CA GLY A 64 -1.71 -12.58 9.89
C GLY A 64 -1.97 -12.03 11.30
N PRO A 65 -0.93 -11.99 12.16
CA PRO A 65 -1.06 -11.60 13.56
C PRO A 65 -1.27 -10.09 13.75
N GLU A 66 -1.83 -9.72 14.89
CA GLU A 66 -2.05 -8.32 15.28
C GLU A 66 -0.74 -7.54 15.37
N LEU A 67 -0.76 -6.30 14.88
CA LEU A 67 0.42 -5.44 14.82
C LEU A 67 0.41 -4.46 15.98
N PHE A 68 1.51 -4.41 16.74
CA PHE A 68 1.67 -3.48 17.85
C PHE A 68 1.88 -2.05 17.35
N ALA A 69 1.01 -1.15 17.76
CA ALA A 69 0.99 0.23 17.32
C ALA A 69 1.45 1.15 18.46
N HIS A 70 2.63 1.74 18.34
CA HIS A 70 3.11 2.77 19.27
C HIS A 70 3.05 4.15 18.62
N ARG A 71 2.72 5.21 19.38
CA ARG A 71 2.62 6.58 18.84
C ARG A 71 3.85 7.03 18.03
N SER A 72 5.05 6.59 18.42
CA SER A 72 6.29 6.95 17.72
C SER A 72 6.39 6.39 16.29
N ARG A 73 5.57 5.40 15.93
CA ARG A 73 5.54 4.80 14.60
C ARG A 73 4.59 5.53 13.64
N PHE A 74 3.78 6.48 14.12
CA PHE A 74 2.85 7.23 13.29
C PHE A 74 3.49 8.52 12.79
N ALA A 75 3.46 8.73 11.48
CA ALA A 75 4.05 9.90 10.82
C ALA A 75 3.33 11.22 11.17
N ALA A 76 2.03 11.16 11.48
CA ALA A 76 1.22 12.33 11.82
C ALA A 76 0.61 12.20 13.23
N PRO A 77 0.33 13.33 13.91
CA PRO A 77 -0.44 13.32 15.15
C PRO A 77 -1.91 13.00 14.86
N CYS A 78 -2.22 11.74 14.58
CA CYS A 78 -3.59 11.26 14.44
C CYS A 78 -4.14 10.82 15.79
N ARG A 79 -5.39 11.20 16.08
CA ARG A 79 -6.20 10.53 17.10
C ARG A 79 -6.75 9.27 16.45
N LEU A 80 -6.12 8.13 16.71
CA LEU A 80 -6.63 6.85 16.27
C LEU A 80 -7.82 6.46 17.14
N ALA A 81 -8.96 6.25 16.51
CA ALA A 81 -10.13 5.64 17.11
C ALA A 81 -10.14 4.13 16.83
N PRO A 82 -10.71 3.32 17.73
CA PRO A 82 -11.07 1.94 17.40
C PRO A 82 -11.98 1.92 16.16
N GLY A 83 -11.63 1.10 15.16
CA GLY A 83 -12.33 1.01 13.89
C GLY A 83 -11.73 1.82 12.75
N ASP A 84 -10.73 2.67 13.00
CA ASP A 84 -10.08 3.43 11.92
C ASP A 84 -9.30 2.53 10.97
N LEU A 85 -9.45 2.80 9.67
CA LEU A 85 -8.63 2.21 8.62
C LEU A 85 -7.26 2.89 8.59
N VAL A 86 -6.22 2.08 8.68
CA VAL A 86 -4.82 2.53 8.66
C VAL A 86 -4.07 1.80 7.56
N GLU A 87 -3.17 2.52 6.90
CA GLU A 87 -2.25 1.98 5.91
C GLU A 87 -0.83 2.04 6.49
N PHE A 88 -0.06 0.96 6.40
CA PHE A 88 1.29 0.84 6.95
C PHE A 88 2.20 -0.04 6.10
#